data_AF-A0A9E5FFW2-F1
#
_entry.id   AF-A0A9E5FFW2-F1
#
_cell.length_a   1.000
_cell.length_b   1.000
_cell.length_c   1.000
_cell.angle_alpha   90.00
_cell.angle_beta   90.00
_cell.angle_gamma   90.00
#
_symmetry.space_group_name_H-M   'P 1'
#
loop_
_entity.id
_entity.type
_entity.pdbx_description
1 polymer ?
#
loop_
_entity_poly.entity_id
_entity_poly.type
_entity_poly.pdbx_seq_one_letter_code
_entity_poly.pdbx_strand_id
1 'polypeptide(L)'
;MGGKKSGGNHPDDNKAHKPVSIHRHQHDEDEDEGDGGDEEFNEPEGMASLPEIPEDLGIDPMLIAVLESVVFLSGSEDDLVHPDAADAVIDRILTVLTRLDPIRRGRVLEDLKTLRGHVSGPDWPAGMAEFVDYFAESISSGGAE
;
A
#
# COMPACT_ATOMS: atom_id res chain seq x y z
N MET A 1 59.11 -14.01 43.71
CA MET A 1 59.18 -15.23 42.88
C MET A 1 57.81 -15.92 42.94
N GLY A 2 57.18 -16.22 41.79
CA GLY A 2 55.96 -17.05 41.66
C GLY A 2 54.66 -16.53 42.30
N GLY A 3 53.47 -16.60 41.67
CA GLY A 3 53.14 -16.86 40.26
C GLY A 3 51.74 -17.48 40.05
N LYS A 4 51.03 -17.11 38.96
CA LYS A 4 49.76 -17.72 38.43
C LYS A 4 48.51 -17.52 39.34
N LYS A 5 47.23 -17.59 38.94
CA LYS A 5 46.41 -17.67 37.69
C LYS A 5 44.93 -17.37 38.10
N SER A 6 43.88 -17.12 37.29
CA SER A 6 43.66 -16.79 35.85
C SER A 6 42.17 -16.40 35.64
N GLY A 7 41.83 -15.54 34.67
CA GLY A 7 40.44 -15.30 34.20
C GLY A 7 39.70 -14.16 34.92
N GLY A 8 38.67 -13.52 34.32
CA GLY A 8 38.07 -13.69 32.99
C GLY A 8 37.24 -12.46 32.60
N ASN A 9 36.87 -12.32 31.32
CA ASN A 9 36.30 -11.09 30.74
C ASN A 9 34.86 -11.31 30.25
N HIS A 10 33.88 -10.54 30.75
CA HIS A 10 32.89 -9.76 29.99
C HIS A 10 31.84 -9.11 30.93
N PRO A 11 31.19 -7.99 30.52
CA PRO A 11 30.03 -7.43 31.19
C PRO A 11 28.73 -8.06 30.69
N ASP A 12 27.72 -8.12 31.57
CA ASP A 12 26.41 -8.72 31.29
C ASP A 12 25.33 -7.64 31.39
N ASP A 13 25.01 -7.02 30.25
CA ASP A 13 23.98 -5.97 30.13
C ASP A 13 23.31 -6.04 28.75
N ASN A 14 22.74 -7.20 28.41
CA ASN A 14 21.87 -7.33 27.24
C ASN A 14 20.41 -7.53 27.69
N LYS A 15 19.63 -6.44 27.72
CA LYS A 15 18.17 -6.49 27.91
C LYS A 15 17.50 -7.13 26.71
N ALA A 16 17.49 -8.46 26.67
CA ALA A 16 16.73 -9.22 25.69
C ALA A 16 15.23 -8.91 25.83
N HIS A 17 14.63 -8.38 24.77
CA HIS A 17 13.18 -8.29 24.65
C HIS A 17 12.58 -9.70 24.70
N LYS A 18 11.46 -9.87 25.41
CA LYS A 18 10.75 -11.16 25.46
C LYS A 18 10.28 -11.53 24.05
N PRO A 19 10.52 -12.75 23.55
CA PRO A 19 9.95 -13.19 22.28
C PRO A 19 8.43 -13.25 22.40
N VAL A 20 7.74 -12.86 21.32
CA VAL A 20 6.28 -12.97 21.22
C VAL A 20 5.89 -14.45 21.24
N SER A 21 4.99 -14.83 22.13
CA SER A 21 4.47 -16.20 22.20
C SER A 21 3.56 -16.47 21.00
N ILE A 22 4.11 -17.14 19.99
CA ILE A 22 3.34 -17.69 18.87
C ILE A 22 2.34 -18.70 19.45
N HIS A 23 1.05 -18.40 19.33
CA HIS A 23 -0.02 -19.32 19.74
C HIS A 23 -0.04 -20.52 18.79
N ARG A 24 0.63 -21.60 19.21
CA ARG A 24 0.54 -22.91 18.57
C ARG A 24 -0.86 -23.48 18.84
N HIS A 25 -1.82 -23.16 17.97
CA HIS A 25 -3.05 -23.92 17.89
C HIS A 25 -2.71 -25.38 17.55
N GLN A 26 -3.29 -26.30 18.31
CA GLN A 26 -3.28 -27.71 17.96
C GLN A 26 -4.37 -27.88 16.90
N HIS A 27 -4.01 -28.56 15.82
CA HIS A 27 -4.91 -28.90 14.73
C HIS A 27 -5.55 -30.23 15.12
N ASP A 28 -6.78 -30.18 15.63
CA ASP A 28 -7.65 -31.35 15.64
C ASP A 28 -8.40 -31.34 14.29
N GLU A 29 -8.29 -32.45 13.56
CA GLU A 29 -8.76 -32.59 12.18
C GLU A 29 -10.24 -32.96 12.16
N ASP A 30 -11.12 -31.97 12.32
CA ASP A 30 -12.52 -32.08 11.88
C ASP A 30 -12.61 -31.58 10.43
N GLU A 31 -12.80 -32.51 9.49
CA GLU A 31 -13.02 -32.24 8.07
C GLU A 31 -14.40 -31.60 7.84
N ASP A 32 -14.50 -30.29 8.08
CA ASP A 32 -15.60 -29.48 7.57
C ASP A 32 -15.38 -29.29 6.06
N GLU A 33 -16.01 -30.15 5.25
CA GLU A 33 -16.19 -29.93 3.80
C GLU A 33 -17.14 -28.75 3.59
N GLY A 34 -16.67 -27.55 3.97
CA GLY A 34 -17.29 -26.29 3.62
C GLY A 34 -17.33 -26.18 2.11
N ASP A 35 -18.55 -26.27 1.56
CA ASP A 35 -18.89 -26.01 0.17
C ASP A 35 -18.33 -24.65 -0.22
N GLY A 36 -17.12 -24.66 -0.82
CA GLY A 36 -16.39 -23.49 -1.28
C GLY A 36 -17.01 -22.94 -2.56
N GLY A 37 -18.32 -22.71 -2.52
CA GLY A 37 -19.05 -22.03 -3.56
C GLY A 37 -18.43 -20.66 -3.78
N ASP A 38 -18.24 -20.33 -5.06
CA ASP A 38 -17.67 -19.06 -5.47
C ASP A 38 -18.64 -17.94 -5.05
N GLU A 39 -18.45 -17.37 -3.84
CA GLU A 39 -19.16 -16.16 -3.41
C GLU A 39 -18.70 -15.02 -4.31
N GLU A 40 -19.44 -14.83 -5.40
CA GLU A 40 -19.31 -13.72 -6.34
C GLU A 40 -19.35 -12.42 -5.53
N PHE A 41 -18.18 -11.78 -5.38
CA PHE A 41 -18.04 -10.55 -4.59
C PHE A 41 -18.87 -9.46 -5.24
N ASN A 42 -20.06 -9.25 -4.70
CA ASN A 42 -20.98 -8.25 -5.17
C ASN A 42 -20.51 -6.91 -4.62
N GLU A 43 -19.94 -6.06 -5.48
CA GLU A 43 -19.37 -4.77 -5.09
C GLU A 43 -20.41 -3.94 -4.30
N PRO A 44 -20.05 -3.39 -3.13
CA PRO A 44 -20.95 -2.53 -2.37
C PRO A 44 -21.45 -1.34 -3.20
N GLU A 45 -22.75 -1.06 -3.13
CA GLU A 45 -23.30 0.20 -3.65
C GLU A 45 -22.59 1.39 -2.99
N GLY A 46 -22.19 2.39 -3.79
CA GLY A 46 -21.38 3.53 -3.32
C GLY A 46 -19.87 3.30 -3.29
N MET A 47 -19.36 2.11 -3.64
CA MET A 47 -17.92 1.86 -3.78
C MET A 47 -17.34 2.52 -5.04
N ALA A 48 -16.22 3.21 -4.90
CA ALA A 48 -15.44 3.69 -6.04
C ALA A 48 -14.30 2.73 -6.39
N SER A 49 -14.15 2.44 -7.68
CA SER A 49 -13.10 1.62 -8.29
C SER A 49 -12.59 2.27 -9.58
N LEU A 50 -11.42 1.83 -10.07
CA LEU A 50 -10.97 2.18 -11.41
C LEU A 50 -11.55 1.22 -12.46
N PRO A 51 -11.78 1.69 -13.70
CA PRO A 51 -11.93 0.80 -14.85
C PRO A 51 -10.68 -0.07 -15.03
N GLU A 52 -10.87 -1.25 -15.64
CA GLU A 52 -9.77 -2.15 -15.97
C GLU A 52 -8.66 -1.42 -16.75
N ILE A 53 -7.45 -1.40 -16.20
CA ILE A 53 -6.27 -0.78 -16.83
C ILE A 53 -5.55 -1.85 -17.66
N PRO A 54 -5.47 -1.71 -19.01
CA PRO A 54 -4.86 -2.73 -19.85
C PRO A 54 -3.38 -3.00 -19.52
N GLU A 55 -3.01 -4.28 -19.41
CA GLU A 55 -1.63 -4.70 -19.12
C GLU A 55 -0.61 -4.21 -20.16
N ASP A 56 -1.02 -3.99 -21.41
CA ASP A 56 -0.16 -3.54 -22.51
C ASP A 56 0.26 -2.06 -22.41
N LEU A 57 -0.33 -1.29 -21.48
CA LEU A 57 0.18 0.02 -21.07
C LEU A 57 1.52 -0.07 -20.32
N GLY A 58 1.85 -1.23 -19.72
CA GLY A 58 3.13 -1.47 -19.06
C GLY A 58 3.38 -0.69 -17.77
N ILE A 59 2.31 -0.17 -17.14
CA ILE A 59 2.32 0.52 -15.85
C ILE A 59 2.65 -0.48 -14.73
N ASP A 60 3.46 -0.09 -13.73
CA ASP A 60 3.76 -0.94 -12.57
C ASP A 60 2.46 -1.36 -11.83
N PRO A 61 2.15 -2.67 -11.69
CA PRO A 61 0.96 -3.12 -10.95
C PRO A 61 0.91 -2.64 -9.50
N MET A 62 2.05 -2.36 -8.86
CA MET A 62 2.09 -1.77 -7.53
C MET A 62 1.61 -0.31 -7.52
N LEU A 63 1.80 0.43 -8.62
CA LEU A 63 1.24 1.77 -8.77
C LEU A 63 -0.28 1.70 -9.01
N ILE A 64 -0.73 0.75 -9.83
CA ILE A 64 -2.17 0.51 -10.06
C ILE A 64 -2.88 0.22 -8.73
N ALA A 65 -2.36 -0.71 -7.92
CA ALA A 65 -2.94 -1.03 -6.61
C ALA A 65 -2.97 0.16 -5.63
N VAL A 66 -1.99 1.07 -5.71
CA VAL A 66 -1.97 2.30 -4.90
C VAL A 66 -2.99 3.31 -5.41
N LEU A 67 -3.15 3.47 -6.73
CA LEU A 67 -4.16 4.34 -7.33
C LEU A 67 -5.58 3.84 -7.01
N GLU A 68 -5.82 2.54 -7.15
CA GLU A 68 -7.07 1.88 -6.77
C GLU A 68 -7.41 2.17 -5.30
N SER A 69 -6.43 2.02 -4.41
CA SER A 69 -6.59 2.33 -2.98
C SER A 69 -6.96 3.80 -2.74
N VAL A 70 -6.38 4.74 -3.46
CA VAL A 70 -6.67 6.19 -3.30
C VAL A 70 -8.04 6.54 -3.89
N VAL A 71 -8.42 5.95 -5.02
CA VAL A 71 -9.74 6.14 -5.64
C VAL A 71 -10.84 5.56 -4.75
N PHE A 72 -10.65 4.35 -4.23
CA PHE A 72 -11.55 3.77 -3.24
C PHE A 72 -11.69 4.67 -2.00
N LEU A 73 -10.58 5.14 -1.44
CA LEU A 73 -10.59 5.97 -0.23
C LEU A 73 -11.25 7.34 -0.43
N SER A 74 -11.06 7.99 -1.58
CA SER A 74 -11.55 9.36 -1.83
C SER A 74 -12.86 9.46 -2.60
N GLY A 75 -13.25 8.40 -3.32
CA GLY A 75 -14.42 8.39 -4.18
C GLY A 75 -15.61 7.59 -3.65
N SER A 76 -15.42 6.72 -2.66
CA SER A 76 -16.52 5.94 -2.08
C SER A 76 -17.39 6.78 -1.14
N GLU A 77 -18.64 6.37 -0.93
CA GLU A 77 -19.58 7.07 -0.06
C GLU A 77 -19.18 7.05 1.43
N ASP A 78 -19.56 8.10 2.17
CA ASP A 78 -19.18 8.38 3.58
C ASP A 78 -19.53 7.24 4.57
N ASP A 79 -20.47 6.36 4.22
CA ASP A 79 -20.88 5.21 5.02
C ASP A 79 -20.01 3.96 4.80
N LEU A 80 -19.31 3.88 3.66
CA LEU A 80 -18.26 2.90 3.40
C LEU A 80 -16.89 3.37 3.92
N VAL A 81 -16.55 4.64 3.70
CA VAL A 81 -15.24 5.20 4.04
C VAL A 81 -15.39 6.54 4.77
N HIS A 82 -14.84 6.63 5.98
CA HIS A 82 -14.87 7.89 6.75
C HIS A 82 -13.93 8.94 6.11
N PRO A 83 -14.42 10.11 5.66
CA PRO A 83 -13.64 11.04 4.83
C PRO A 83 -12.37 11.56 5.52
N ASP A 84 -12.46 12.06 6.77
CA ASP A 84 -11.26 12.53 7.50
C ASP A 84 -10.18 11.44 7.67
N ALA A 85 -10.56 10.17 7.67
CA ALA A 85 -9.63 9.05 7.80
C ALA A 85 -9.02 8.66 6.45
N ALA A 86 -9.79 8.77 5.35
CA ALA A 86 -9.29 8.64 3.99
C ALA A 86 -8.22 9.69 3.69
N ASP A 87 -8.52 10.97 3.90
CA ASP A 87 -7.59 12.08 3.67
C ASP A 87 -6.25 11.85 4.41
N ALA A 88 -6.32 11.51 5.71
CA ALA A 88 -5.15 11.24 6.53
C ALA A 88 -4.32 10.02 6.07
N VAL A 89 -4.94 9.05 5.39
CA VAL A 89 -4.25 7.90 4.78
C VAL A 89 -3.66 8.28 3.42
N ILE A 90 -4.37 9.05 2.60
CA ILE A 90 -3.92 9.52 1.28
C ILE A 90 -2.69 10.44 1.43
N ASP A 91 -2.72 11.39 2.36
CA ASP A 91 -1.57 12.23 2.73
C ASP A 91 -0.34 11.39 3.11
N ARG A 92 -0.58 10.28 3.82
CA ARG A 92 0.48 9.36 4.23
C ARG A 92 1.00 8.51 3.08
N ILE A 93 0.16 8.10 2.13
CA ILE A 93 0.55 7.44 0.88
C ILE A 93 1.45 8.38 0.07
N LEU A 94 1.02 9.62 -0.17
CA LEU A 94 1.80 10.65 -0.85
C LEU A 94 3.15 10.89 -0.16
N THR A 95 3.16 11.03 1.17
CA THR A 95 4.37 11.18 2.00
C THR A 95 5.33 9.98 1.89
N VAL A 96 4.86 8.79 1.55
CA VAL A 96 5.71 7.61 1.30
C VAL A 96 6.24 7.59 -0.13
N LEU A 97 5.42 7.97 -1.11
CA LEU A 97 5.81 8.01 -2.53
C LEU A 97 6.87 9.09 -2.81
N THR A 98 6.83 10.23 -2.12
CA THR A 98 7.85 11.29 -2.27
C THR A 98 9.25 10.84 -1.82
N ARG A 99 9.33 9.88 -0.89
CA ARG A 99 10.57 9.27 -0.36
C ARG A 99 11.19 8.22 -1.27
N LEU A 100 10.55 7.89 -2.40
CA LEU A 100 11.17 7.04 -3.41
C LEU A 100 12.48 7.67 -3.90
N ASP A 101 13.48 6.83 -4.18
CA ASP A 101 14.72 7.30 -4.81
C ASP A 101 14.42 7.92 -6.20
N PRO A 102 15.29 8.79 -6.73
CA PRO A 102 15.01 9.50 -7.98
C PRO A 102 14.73 8.60 -9.18
N ILE A 103 15.24 7.36 -9.22
CA ILE A 103 15.00 6.43 -10.32
C ILE A 103 13.59 5.85 -10.20
N ARG A 104 13.21 5.36 -9.02
CA ARG A 104 11.86 4.81 -8.77
C ARG A 104 10.78 5.89 -8.86
N ARG A 105 11.05 7.10 -8.33
CA ARG A 105 10.13 8.24 -8.47
C ARG A 105 9.95 8.65 -9.93
N GLY A 106 11.04 8.70 -10.70
CA GLY A 106 10.98 8.96 -12.14
C GLY A 106 10.16 7.93 -12.93
N ARG A 107 10.19 6.65 -12.52
CA ARG A 107 9.33 5.60 -13.10
C ARG A 107 7.86 5.86 -12.80
N VAL A 108 7.50 6.04 -11.53
CA VAL A 108 6.12 6.35 -11.13
C VAL A 108 5.54 7.54 -11.90
N LEU A 109 6.33 8.59 -12.14
CA LEU A 109 5.87 9.77 -12.88
C LEU A 109 5.67 9.51 -14.39
N GLU A 110 6.50 8.70 -15.05
CA GLU A 110 6.27 8.31 -16.45
C GLU A 110 5.11 7.32 -16.60
N ASP A 111 4.89 6.44 -15.61
CA ASP A 111 3.74 5.54 -15.55
C ASP A 111 2.42 6.32 -15.36
N LEU A 112 2.37 7.28 -14.42
CA LEU A 112 1.23 8.19 -14.23
C LEU A 112 0.94 9.00 -15.51
N LYS A 113 1.96 9.49 -16.19
CA LYS A 113 1.83 10.18 -17.48
C LYS A 113 1.32 9.28 -18.60
N THR A 114 1.64 7.98 -18.55
CA THR A 114 1.13 6.98 -19.50
C THR A 114 -0.35 6.73 -19.24
N LEU A 115 -0.73 6.50 -17.97
CA LEU A 115 -2.12 6.42 -17.54
C LEU A 115 -2.91 7.67 -17.93
N ARG A 116 -2.36 8.85 -17.70
CA ARG A 116 -2.97 10.15 -18.00
C ARG A 116 -3.37 10.32 -19.48
N GLY A 117 -2.59 9.72 -20.39
CA GLY A 117 -2.87 9.68 -21.83
C GLY A 117 -3.92 8.65 -22.23
N HIS A 118 -4.26 7.71 -21.34
CA HIS A 118 -5.26 6.67 -21.54
C HIS A 118 -6.63 7.03 -20.93
N VAL A 119 -6.65 7.70 -19.76
CA VAL A 119 -7.88 8.17 -19.07
C VAL A 119 -8.75 8.99 -20.03
N SER A 120 -9.81 8.37 -20.54
CA SER A 120 -10.70 8.96 -21.55
C SER A 120 -11.96 8.10 -21.77
N GLY A 121 -13.09 8.74 -22.07
CA GLY A 121 -14.35 8.06 -22.35
C GLY A 121 -15.32 8.02 -21.17
N PRO A 122 -16.47 7.34 -21.33
CA PRO A 122 -17.56 7.35 -20.35
C PRO A 122 -17.33 6.42 -19.14
N ASP A 123 -16.45 5.44 -19.28
CA ASP A 123 -16.19 4.43 -18.24
C ASP A 123 -15.34 4.99 -17.10
N TRP A 124 -14.59 6.08 -17.35
CA TRP A 124 -13.72 6.72 -16.37
C TRP A 124 -14.49 7.71 -15.48
N PRO A 125 -14.24 7.73 -14.15
CA PRO A 125 -14.81 8.71 -13.24
C PRO A 125 -14.51 10.16 -13.68
N ALA A 126 -15.49 11.04 -13.53
CA ALA A 126 -15.32 12.46 -13.80
C ALA A 126 -14.23 13.06 -12.90
N GLY A 127 -13.30 13.82 -13.48
CA GLY A 127 -12.16 14.38 -12.74
C GLY A 127 -10.95 13.45 -12.61
N MET A 128 -10.99 12.20 -13.10
CA MET A 128 -9.85 11.26 -13.02
C MET A 128 -8.60 11.80 -13.72
N ALA A 129 -8.79 12.52 -14.82
CA ALA A 129 -7.72 13.16 -15.57
C ALA A 129 -6.96 14.19 -14.71
N GLU A 130 -7.71 15.07 -14.04
CA GLU A 130 -7.22 16.07 -13.11
C GLU A 130 -6.63 15.45 -11.83
N PHE A 131 -7.20 14.34 -11.34
CA PHE A 131 -6.65 13.57 -10.22
C PHE A 131 -5.26 13.01 -10.54
N VAL A 132 -5.06 12.38 -11.71
CA VAL A 132 -3.75 11.84 -12.10
C VAL A 132 -2.71 12.96 -12.26
N ASP A 133 -3.10 14.12 -12.82
CA ASP A 133 -2.23 15.30 -12.91
C ASP A 133 -1.81 15.80 -11.51
N TYR A 134 -2.77 15.96 -10.59
CA TYR A 134 -2.53 16.37 -9.20
C TYR A 134 -1.65 15.37 -8.41
N PHE A 135 -1.91 14.07 -8.57
CA PHE A 135 -1.17 13.02 -7.88
C PHE A 135 0.30 12.99 -8.32
N ALA A 136 0.55 13.18 -9.63
CA ALA A 136 1.91 13.32 -10.18
C ALA A 136 2.62 14.60 -9.68
N GLU A 137 1.90 15.73 -9.54
CA GLU A 137 2.45 16.97 -8.98
C GLU A 137 2.82 16.82 -7.49
N SER A 138 1.96 16.17 -6.70
CA SER A 138 2.20 15.90 -5.27
C SER A 138 3.42 15.01 -5.04
N ILE A 139 3.60 13.97 -5.87
CA ILE A 139 4.79 13.10 -5.82
C ILE A 139 6.06 13.84 -6.27
N SER A 140 5.94 14.74 -7.25
CA SER A 140 7.08 15.51 -7.78
C SER A 140 7.58 16.59 -6.81
N SER A 141 6.66 17.25 -6.11
CA SER A 141 6.94 18.43 -5.27
C SER A 141 7.55 18.08 -3.90
N GLY A 142 7.19 16.94 -3.30
CA GLY A 142 7.67 16.52 -1.97
C GLY A 142 9.14 16.09 -1.87
N GLY A 143 10.00 16.57 -2.76
CA GLY A 143 11.46 16.34 -2.73
C GLY A 143 12.29 17.63 -2.53
N ALA A 144 11.67 18.72 -2.07
CA ALA A 144 12.26 20.07 -2.03
C ALA A 144 12.44 20.67 -0.62
N GLU A 145 12.40 19.85 0.44
CA GLU A 145 12.69 20.23 1.84
C GLU A 145 14.06 19.69 2.32
#